data_AF-A0A7L0JEE4-F1
#
_entry.id   AF-A0A7L0JEE4-F1
#
_cell.length_a   1.000
_cell.length_b   1.000
_cell.length_c   1.000
_cell.angle_alpha   90.00
_cell.angle_beta   90.00
_cell.angle_gamma   90.00
#
_symmetry.space_group_name_H-M   'P 1'
#
loop_
_entity.id
_entity.type
_entity.pdbx_description
1 polymer ?
#
loop_
_entity_poly.entity_id
_entity_poly.type
_entity_poly.pdbx_seq_one_letter_code
_entity_poly.pdbx_strand_id
1 'polypeptide(L)'
;RRVQEQRDAVFEQQAQVLQLRSALSRLQEAAAPLRTQVDLGCNFFVTAEVPDPQRVFVALGYGFYAELTLPEALRHLERRSRLLQRLSDSLTRDGAKIRAHIRLVLEVTSPNPSLPLAPPLRFLSPPQRSAPPRACGSSRGSRIPL
;
A
#
# COMPACT_ATOMS: atom_id res chain seq x y z
N ARG A 1 -15.33 -10.40 -6.05
CA ARG A 1 -14.45 -10.65 -7.22
C ARG A 1 -13.70 -9.38 -7.63
N ARG A 2 -14.37 -8.25 -7.86
CA ARG A 2 -13.76 -6.94 -8.18
C ARG A 2 -12.49 -6.55 -7.39
N VAL A 3 -12.50 -6.65 -6.06
CA VAL A 3 -11.31 -6.29 -5.23
C VAL A 3 -10.11 -7.22 -5.50
N GLN A 4 -10.38 -8.48 -5.83
CA GLN A 4 -9.35 -9.46 -6.17
C GLN A 4 -8.73 -9.12 -7.54
N GLU A 5 -9.57 -8.89 -8.54
CA GLU A 5 -9.15 -8.51 -9.90
C GLU A 5 -8.32 -7.21 -9.89
N GLN A 6 -8.75 -6.20 -9.14
CA GLN A 6 -7.99 -4.95 -8.97
C GLN A 6 -6.63 -5.19 -8.33
N ARG A 7 -6.56 -6.08 -7.35
CA ARG A 7 -5.32 -6.40 -6.67
C ARG A 7 -4.37 -7.16 -7.60
N ASP A 8 -4.89 -8.09 -8.40
CA ASP A 8 -4.10 -8.85 -9.35
C ASP A 8 -3.54 -7.93 -10.46
N ALA A 9 -4.32 -6.97 -10.95
CA ALA A 9 -3.84 -5.91 -11.85
C ALA A 9 -2.73 -5.05 -11.22
N VAL A 10 -2.82 -4.71 -9.93
CA VAL A 10 -1.75 -3.98 -9.22
C VAL A 10 -0.47 -4.82 -9.15
N PHE A 11 -0.56 -6.14 -8.95
CA PHE A 11 0.59 -7.02 -8.94
C PHE A 11 1.26 -7.14 -10.32
N GLU A 12 0.48 -7.20 -11.40
CA GLU A 12 1.02 -7.14 -12.76
C GLU A 12 1.80 -5.84 -13.00
N GLN A 13 1.25 -4.71 -12.56
CA GLN A 13 1.91 -3.41 -12.64
C GLN A 13 3.20 -3.37 -11.80
N GLN A 14 3.22 -4.00 -10.63
CA GLN A 14 4.43 -4.11 -9.80
C GLN A 14 5.50 -4.95 -10.49
N ALA A 15 5.13 -6.06 -11.14
CA ALA A 15 6.07 -6.90 -11.90
C ALA A 15 6.70 -6.12 -13.06
N GLN A 16 5.91 -5.35 -13.80
CA GLN A 16 6.41 -4.48 -14.87
C GLN A 16 7.41 -3.44 -14.36
N VAL A 17 7.13 -2.80 -13.22
CA VAL A 17 8.06 -1.84 -12.59
C VAL A 17 9.39 -2.50 -12.22
N LEU A 18 9.38 -3.73 -11.71
CA LEU A 18 10.60 -4.48 -11.40
C LEU A 18 11.42 -4.78 -12.66
N GLN A 19 10.77 -5.24 -13.72
CA GLN A 19 11.43 -5.50 -15.01
C GLN A 19 12.07 -4.24 -15.59
N LEU A 20 11.35 -3.12 -15.56
CA LEU A 20 11.84 -1.82 -16.03
C LEU A 20 13.04 -1.34 -15.20
N ARG A 21 13.00 -1.49 -13.87
CA ARG A 21 14.13 -1.13 -13.01
C ARG A 21 15.39 -1.91 -13.39
N SER A 22 15.27 -3.23 -13.56
CA SER A 22 16.41 -4.06 -13.97
C SER A 22 16.93 -3.67 -15.36
N ALA A 23 16.04 -3.34 -16.30
CA ALA A 23 16.45 -2.87 -17.63
C ALA A 23 17.21 -1.54 -17.58
N LEU A 24 16.72 -0.56 -16.80
CA LEU A 24 17.40 0.72 -16.62
C LEU A 24 18.75 0.58 -15.93
N SER A 25 18.87 -0.29 -14.93
CA SER A 25 20.17 -0.56 -14.29
C SER A 25 21.19 -1.13 -15.27
N ARG A 26 20.77 -2.07 -16.15
CA ARG A 26 21.65 -2.58 -17.21
C ARG A 26 22.04 -1.51 -18.22
N LEU A 27 21.11 -0.61 -18.57
CA LEU A 27 21.39 0.52 -19.46
C LEU A 27 22.37 1.53 -18.85
N GLN A 28 22.35 1.70 -17.52
CA GLN A 28 23.28 2.58 -16.82
C GLN A 28 24.73 2.10 -16.90
N GLU A 29 24.95 0.78 -16.94
CA GLU A 29 26.27 0.17 -17.09
C GLU A 29 26.73 0.09 -18.55
N ALA A 30 25.83 0.32 -19.51
CA ALA A 30 26.13 0.24 -20.93
C ALA A 30 26.93 1.47 -21.40
N ALA A 31 28.05 1.22 -22.09
CA ALA A 31 28.84 2.26 -22.73
C ALA A 31 28.21 2.72 -24.05
N ALA A 32 28.40 4.00 -24.38
CA ALA A 32 28.06 4.56 -25.68
C ALA A 32 29.13 4.23 -26.74
N PRO A 33 28.76 4.01 -28.02
CA PRO A 33 27.41 3.95 -28.57
C PRO A 33 26.73 2.59 -28.34
N LEU A 34 25.41 2.60 -28.07
CA LEU A 34 24.64 1.39 -27.79
C LEU A 34 23.96 0.88 -29.05
N ARG A 35 24.37 -0.30 -29.53
CA ARG A 35 23.69 -1.01 -30.63
C ARG A 35 22.58 -1.89 -30.09
N THR A 36 21.36 -1.66 -30.55
CA THR A 36 20.18 -2.43 -30.16
C THR A 36 19.44 -2.94 -31.38
N GLN A 37 18.73 -4.06 -31.21
CA GLN A 37 17.83 -4.58 -32.24
C GLN A 37 16.39 -4.37 -31.75
N VAL A 38 15.60 -3.67 -32.55
CA VAL A 38 14.23 -3.28 -32.23
C VAL A 38 13.26 -4.01 -33.16
N ASP A 39 12.23 -4.64 -32.60
CA ASP A 39 11.15 -5.26 -33.37
C ASP A 39 10.13 -4.20 -33.80
N LEU A 40 9.85 -4.12 -35.10
CA LEU A 40 8.83 -3.23 -35.67
C LEU A 40 7.48 -3.94 -35.90
N GLY A 41 7.40 -5.25 -35.64
CA GLY A 41 6.21 -6.09 -35.80
C GLY A 41 6.44 -7.27 -36.75
N CYS A 42 5.60 -8.30 -36.65
CA CYS A 42 5.67 -9.52 -37.48
C CYS A 42 7.08 -10.18 -37.50
N ASN A 43 7.81 -10.14 -36.37
CA ASN A 43 9.19 -10.63 -36.27
C ASN A 43 10.17 -9.88 -37.21
N PHE A 44 9.90 -8.61 -37.50
CA PHE A 44 10.76 -7.76 -38.32
C PHE A 44 11.66 -6.91 -37.43
N PHE A 45 12.95 -7.23 -37.43
CA PHE A 45 13.92 -6.64 -36.53
C PHE A 45 14.87 -5.67 -37.26
N VAL A 46 15.01 -4.46 -36.74
CA VAL A 46 15.94 -3.44 -37.26
C VAL A 46 17.03 -3.14 -36.23
N THR A 47 18.27 -3.03 -36.69
CA THR A 47 19.39 -2.60 -35.86
C THR A 47 19.42 -1.09 -35.79
N ALA A 48 19.38 -0.54 -34.57
CA ALA A 48 19.52 0.87 -34.28
C ALA A 48 20.83 1.11 -33.50
N GLU A 49 21.47 2.24 -33.77
CA GLU A 49 22.61 2.71 -32.99
C GLU A 49 22.18 3.96 -32.21
N VAL A 50 22.25 3.87 -30.89
CA VAL A 50 21.89 4.95 -29.98
C VAL A 50 23.19 5.66 -29.55
N PRO A 51 23.38 6.94 -29.93
CA PRO A 51 24.60 7.67 -29.61
C PRO A 51 24.75 7.90 -28.09
N ASP A 52 23.69 8.26 -27.39
CA ASP A 52 23.71 8.54 -25.94
C ASP A 52 22.59 7.80 -25.19
N PRO A 53 22.89 6.71 -24.45
CA PRO A 53 21.89 5.96 -23.68
C PRO A 53 21.56 6.56 -22.30
N GLN A 54 22.05 7.78 -22.01
CA GLN A 54 21.92 8.42 -20.69
C GLN A 54 20.51 8.98 -20.38
N ARG A 55 19.65 9.04 -21.39
CA ARG A 55 18.33 9.67 -21.31
C ARG A 55 17.25 8.72 -21.81
N VAL A 56 16.10 8.74 -21.15
CA VAL A 56 14.95 7.89 -21.45
C VAL A 56 13.66 8.68 -21.44
N PHE A 57 12.72 8.29 -22.29
CA PHE A 57 11.37 8.85 -22.29
C PHE A 57 10.46 8.03 -21.40
N VAL A 58 9.86 8.68 -20.39
CA VAL A 58 8.91 8.05 -19.48
C VAL A 58 7.51 8.58 -19.77
N ALA A 59 6.58 7.66 -19.99
CA ALA A 59 5.17 8.00 -20.18
C ALA A 59 4.56 8.53 -18.87
N LEU A 60 4.07 9.78 -18.90
CA LEU A 60 3.35 10.40 -17.78
C LEU A 60 1.85 10.07 -17.79
N GLY A 61 1.32 9.72 -18.97
CA GLY A 61 -0.10 9.43 -19.20
C GLY A 61 -0.70 10.35 -20.26
N TYR A 62 -1.88 10.00 -20.77
CA TYR A 62 -2.62 10.79 -21.78
C TYR A 62 -1.80 11.14 -23.04
N GLY A 63 -0.85 10.29 -23.42
CA GLY A 63 0.03 10.52 -24.58
C GLY A 63 1.19 11.48 -24.32
N PHE A 64 1.42 11.92 -23.08
CA PHE A 64 2.57 12.75 -22.73
C PHE A 64 3.75 11.90 -22.26
N TYR A 65 4.93 12.30 -22.72
CA TYR A 65 6.22 11.69 -22.38
C TYR A 65 7.15 12.76 -21.84
N ALA A 66 7.88 12.45 -20.77
CA ALA A 66 8.94 13.29 -20.24
C ALA A 66 10.29 12.65 -20.54
N GLU A 67 11.21 13.45 -21.05
CA GLU A 67 12.62 13.09 -21.12
C GLU A 67 13.22 13.19 -19.71
N LEU A 68 13.76 12.09 -19.22
CA LEU A 68 14.39 12.00 -17.90
C LEU A 68 15.78 11.39 -18.03
N THR A 69 16.67 11.76 -17.12
CA THR A 69 17.95 11.05 -16.96
C THR A 69 17.72 9.69 -16.30
N LEU A 70 18.64 8.74 -16.52
CA LEU A 70 18.60 7.41 -15.87
C LEU A 70 18.37 7.46 -14.33
N PRO A 71 19.09 8.28 -13.54
CA PRO A 71 18.85 8.36 -12.09
C PRO A 71 17.48 8.96 -11.73
N GLU A 72 16.97 9.90 -12.51
CA GLU A 72 15.62 10.45 -12.31
C GLU A 72 14.54 9.43 -12.63
N ALA A 73 14.72 8.64 -13.70
CA ALA A 73 13.84 7.54 -14.05
C ALA A 73 13.78 6.47 -12.95
N LEU A 74 14.93 6.12 -12.35
CA LEU A 74 14.97 5.20 -11.19
C LEU A 74 14.18 5.77 -10.00
N ARG A 75 14.33 7.06 -9.69
CA ARG A 75 13.54 7.74 -8.64
C ARG A 75 12.04 7.74 -8.97
N HIS A 76 11.67 7.90 -10.23
CA HIS A 76 10.28 7.83 -10.68
C HIS A 76 9.69 6.43 -10.45
N LEU A 77 10.43 5.36 -10.82
CA LEU A 77 10.01 3.98 -10.58
C LEU A 77 9.87 3.66 -9.09
N GLU A 78 10.77 4.16 -8.24
CA GLU A 78 10.64 3.98 -6.80
C GLU A 78 9.37 4.63 -6.25
N ARG A 79 9.04 5.84 -6.71
CA ARG A 79 7.80 6.52 -6.33
C ARG A 79 6.57 5.73 -6.80
N ARG A 80 6.59 5.21 -8.03
CA ARG A 80 5.51 4.38 -8.59
C ARG A 80 5.37 3.06 -7.80
N SER A 81 6.47 2.40 -7.44
CA SER A 81 6.46 1.18 -6.64
C SER A 81 5.83 1.40 -5.26
N ARG A 82 6.21 2.48 -4.56
CA ARG A 82 5.62 2.82 -3.26
C ARG A 82 4.12 3.11 -3.35
N LEU A 83 3.69 3.77 -4.41
CA LEU A 83 2.26 4.01 -4.66
C LEU A 83 1.50 2.70 -4.86
N LEU A 84 1.99 1.83 -5.75
CA LEU A 84 1.38 0.53 -6.02
C LEU A 84 1.33 -0.34 -4.76
N GLN A 85 2.36 -0.31 -3.92
CA GLN A 85 2.39 -1.04 -2.66
C GLN A 85 1.34 -0.55 -1.66
N ARG A 86 1.13 0.77 -1.55
CA ARG A 86 0.04 1.32 -0.73
C ARG A 86 -1.34 0.91 -1.26
N LEU A 87 -1.50 0.88 -2.59
CA LEU A 87 -2.74 0.42 -3.22
C LEU A 87 -2.99 -1.06 -2.96
N SER A 88 -1.97 -1.93 -3.07
CA SER A 88 -2.11 -3.34 -2.77
C SER A 88 -2.47 -3.59 -1.30
N ASP A 89 -1.89 -2.82 -0.37
CA ASP A 89 -2.20 -2.92 1.05
C ASP A 89 -3.64 -2.51 1.35
N SER A 90 -4.12 -1.42 0.74
CA SER A 90 -5.50 -0.97 0.89
C SER A 90 -6.48 -2.03 0.38
N LEU A 91 -6.27 -2.52 -0.85
CA LEU A 91 -7.13 -3.55 -1.45
C LEU A 91 -7.12 -4.85 -0.64
N THR A 92 -5.99 -5.21 -0.04
CA THR A 92 -5.88 -6.39 0.82
C THR A 92 -6.70 -6.22 2.10
N ARG A 93 -6.65 -5.04 2.73
CA ARG A 93 -7.46 -4.71 3.91
C ARG A 93 -8.94 -4.71 3.58
N ASP A 94 -9.33 -4.12 2.46
CA ASP A 94 -10.74 -4.07 2.03
C ASP A 94 -11.26 -5.46 1.68
N GLY A 95 -10.44 -6.28 1.02
CA GLY A 95 -10.76 -7.69 0.78
C GLY A 95 -10.95 -8.47 2.09
N ALA A 96 -10.10 -8.25 3.10
CA ALA A 96 -10.24 -8.90 4.41
C ALA A 96 -11.52 -8.46 5.14
N LYS A 97 -11.85 -7.15 5.11
CA LYS A 97 -13.09 -6.62 5.69
C LYS A 97 -14.33 -7.25 5.06
N ILE A 98 -14.38 -7.35 3.73
CA ILE A 98 -15.50 -7.96 3.00
C ILE A 98 -15.63 -9.44 3.39
N ARG A 99 -14.53 -10.19 3.40
CA ARG A 99 -14.54 -11.61 3.81
C ARG A 99 -15.03 -11.80 5.25
N ALA A 100 -14.59 -10.94 6.17
CA ALA A 100 -15.03 -10.98 7.56
C ALA A 100 -16.53 -10.69 7.71
N HIS A 101 -17.06 -9.69 7.01
CA HIS A 101 -18.50 -9.38 7.03
C HIS A 101 -19.34 -10.54 6.48
N ILE A 102 -18.93 -11.12 5.35
CA ILE A 102 -19.63 -12.29 4.78
C ILE A 102 -19.63 -13.44 5.78
N ARG A 103 -18.49 -13.73 6.40
CA ARG A 103 -18.38 -14.81 7.39
C ARG A 103 -19.29 -14.58 8.60
N LEU A 104 -19.31 -13.36 9.14
CA LEU A 104 -20.18 -13.00 10.25
C LEU A 104 -21.67 -13.23 9.91
N VAL A 105 -22.12 -12.77 8.74
CA VAL A 105 -23.52 -12.95 8.31
C VAL A 105 -23.88 -14.42 8.12
N LEU A 106 -22.97 -15.21 7.55
CA LEU A 106 -23.18 -16.66 7.36
C LEU A 106 -23.25 -17.41 8.70
N GLU A 107 -22.41 -17.07 9.66
CA GLU A 107 -22.43 -17.67 11.00
C GLU A 107 -23.72 -17.34 11.77
N VAL A 108 -24.29 -16.15 11.57
CA VAL A 108 -25.56 -15.72 12.21
C VAL A 108 -26.78 -16.37 11.54
N THR A 109 -26.75 -16.54 10.21
CA THR A 109 -27.90 -17.02 9.44
C THR A 109 -27.95 -18.54 9.34
N SER A 110 -26.80 -19.22 9.46
CA SER A 110 -26.76 -20.68 9.52
C SER A 110 -27.38 -21.13 10.84
N PRO A 111 -28.48 -21.93 10.84
CA PRO A 111 -29.00 -22.51 12.06
C PRO A 111 -27.95 -23.47 12.61
N ASN A 112 -27.17 -23.01 13.58
CA ASN A 112 -26.11 -23.80 14.18
C ASN A 112 -26.67 -24.51 15.43
N PRO A 113 -26.87 -25.85 15.41
CA PRO A 113 -27.43 -26.57 16.54
C PRO A 113 -26.46 -26.71 17.74
N SER A 114 -25.25 -26.14 17.69
CA SER A 114 -24.23 -26.30 18.73
C SER A 114 -23.78 -25.00 19.42
N LEU A 115 -24.39 -23.85 19.13
CA LEU A 115 -24.22 -22.67 19.97
C LEU A 115 -25.16 -22.78 21.18
N PRO A 116 -24.65 -22.83 22.43
CA PRO A 116 -25.53 -22.67 23.58
C PRO A 116 -26.18 -21.30 23.43
N LEU A 117 -27.51 -21.29 23.38
CA LEU A 117 -28.35 -20.11 23.35
C LEU A 117 -27.77 -19.09 24.34
N ALA A 118 -27.29 -17.95 23.83
CA ALA A 118 -26.69 -16.93 24.69
C ALA A 118 -27.67 -16.59 25.82
N PRO A 119 -27.24 -16.57 27.09
CA PRO A 119 -28.12 -16.11 28.16
C PRO A 119 -28.51 -14.65 27.88
N PRO A 120 -29.72 -14.23 28.29
CA PRO A 120 -30.23 -12.91 27.97
C PRO A 120 -29.27 -11.84 28.50
N LEU A 121 -29.05 -10.79 27.71
CA LEU A 121 -28.28 -9.61 28.08
C LEU A 121 -28.84 -9.06 29.41
N ARG A 122 -28.23 -9.45 30.53
CA ARG A 122 -28.42 -8.73 31.79
C ARG A 122 -27.78 -7.37 31.58
N PHE A 123 -28.63 -6.36 31.54
CA PHE A 123 -28.28 -4.95 31.66
C PHE A 123 -27.12 -4.81 32.66
N LEU A 124 -25.96 -4.37 32.17
CA LEU A 124 -24.93 -3.84 33.05
C LEU A 124 -25.55 -2.64 33.76
N SER A 125 -25.87 -2.81 35.03
CA SER A 125 -26.17 -1.68 35.92
C SER A 125 -25.00 -0.69 35.83
N PRO A 126 -25.27 0.61 35.65
CA PRO A 126 -24.21 1.60 35.53
C PRO A 126 -23.36 1.63 36.82
N PRO A 127 -22.05 1.93 36.71
CA PRO A 127 -21.16 1.93 37.86
C PRO A 127 -21.60 3.00 38.87
N GLN A 128 -21.78 2.58 40.13
CA GLN A 128 -22.06 3.49 41.24
C GLN A 128 -20.88 4.45 41.39
N ARG A 129 -21.14 5.74 41.15
CA ARG A 129 -20.20 6.84 41.33
C ARG A 129 -20.04 7.06 42.83
N SER A 130 -18.96 6.55 43.43
CA SER A 130 -18.60 6.91 44.80
C SER A 130 -18.28 8.41 44.86
N ALA A 131 -18.99 9.13 45.71
CA ALA A 131 -18.78 10.56 45.94
C ALA A 131 -17.43 10.82 46.64
N PRO A 132 -16.73 11.92 46.34
CA PRO A 132 -15.52 12.28 47.06
C PRO A 132 -15.85 12.79 48.48
N PRO A 133 -15.03 12.50 49.50
CA PRO A 133 -15.21 13.07 50.82
C PRO A 133 -14.89 14.57 50.82
N ARG A 134 -15.78 15.36 51.41
CA ARG A 134 -15.59 16.80 51.68
C ARG A 134 -14.50 17.03 52.73
N ALA A 135 -13.72 18.07 52.50
CA ALA A 135 -12.61 18.53 53.34
C ALA A 135 -13.06 19.12 54.69
N CYS A 136 -12.19 18.99 55.69
CA CYS A 136 -12.11 19.82 56.91
C CYS A 136 -10.64 19.70 57.37
N GLY A 137 -9.74 20.67 57.16
CA GLY A 137 -9.65 21.93 57.88
C GLY A 137 -8.87 21.76 59.19
N SER A 138 -7.61 22.21 59.27
CA SER A 138 -7.02 22.97 60.41
C SER A 138 -5.47 22.96 60.43
N SER A 139 -4.90 24.13 60.11
CA SER A 139 -3.92 24.87 60.93
C SER A 139 -2.45 24.41 61.13
N ARG A 140 -1.59 25.44 61.07
CA ARG A 140 -0.22 25.62 61.65
C ARG A 140 0.89 25.00 60.79
N GLY A 141 1.77 25.80 60.17
CA GLY A 141 2.86 26.54 60.85
C GLY A 141 3.94 25.51 61.19
N SER A 142 5.13 25.50 60.59
CA SER A 142 6.15 26.54 60.72
C SER A 142 7.41 26.13 59.94
N ARG A 143 8.14 27.14 59.45
CA ARG A 143 9.61 27.29 59.32
C ARG A 143 10.45 26.03 59.05
N ILE A 144 11.40 26.15 58.12
CA ILE A 144 12.84 26.25 58.40
C ILE A 144 13.58 26.62 57.08
N PRO A 145 14.72 27.33 57.15
CA PRO A 145 15.31 28.10 56.06
C PRO A 145 16.57 27.45 55.46
N LEU A 146 17.07 28.13 54.41
CA LEU A 146 18.38 28.01 53.73
C LEU A 146 18.62 26.75 52.89
#